data_AF-A0A5J5BJJ4-F1
#
_entry.id   AF-A0A5J5BJJ4-F1
#
_cell.length_a   1.000
_cell.length_b   1.000
_cell.length_c   1.000
_cell.angle_alpha   90.00
_cell.angle_beta   90.00
_cell.angle_gamma   90.00
#
_symmetry.space_group_name_H-M   'P 1'
#
loop_
_entity.id
_entity.type
_entity.pdbx_description
1 polymer ?
#
loop_
_entity_poly.entity_id
_entity_poly.type
_entity_poly.pdbx_seq_one_letter_code
_entity_poly.pdbx_strand_id
1 'polypeptide(L)'
;MLIGAVSENLDIVHGSPTLNTFGIADLGCSVGPNTFIAMNNIIEALEHKYPAQGHLQFQVFFNDCVSNDFNTLFINLPPNRKYFAAAVPGSFYGRLFPKASINFIFSSSALQWLSKLPQVVCDLNSPSCNKGRMLYANAPKEVGEAYSAQYAEDMEKFLGARAQELVSGGLMALLIPGRVNGTLPAQSSLGPRFQPLESCLVDMTNEQNQ
;
A
#
# COMPACT_ATOMS: atom_id res chain seq x y z
N MET A 1 12.72 -9.06 -12.86
CA MET A 1 12.26 -7.66 -12.81
C MET A 1 12.73 -6.97 -11.54
N LEU A 2 12.43 -7.49 -10.33
CA LEU A 2 12.87 -6.89 -9.06
C LEU A 2 14.39 -6.84 -8.88
N ILE A 3 15.12 -7.92 -9.18
CA ILE A 3 16.59 -7.98 -9.06
C ILE A 3 17.27 -6.87 -9.87
N GLY A 4 16.89 -6.71 -11.15
CA GLY A 4 17.42 -5.64 -12.00
C GLY A 4 17.12 -4.25 -11.45
N ALA A 5 15.86 -4.00 -11.04
CA ALA A 5 15.46 -2.72 -10.46
C ALA A 5 16.24 -2.38 -9.17
N VAL A 6 16.44 -3.35 -8.28
CA VAL A 6 17.25 -3.19 -7.06
C VAL A 6 18.72 -2.93 -7.41
N SER A 7 19.28 -3.69 -8.35
CA SER A 7 20.66 -3.55 -8.80
C SER A 7 20.96 -2.18 -9.41
N GLU A 8 20.01 -1.61 -10.15
CA GLU A 8 20.18 -0.35 -10.85
C GLU A 8 19.89 0.89 -9.99
N ASN A 9 18.88 0.81 -9.09
CA ASN A 9 18.32 2.02 -8.48
C ASN A 9 18.62 2.17 -6.98
N LEU A 10 18.99 1.08 -6.29
CA LEU A 10 19.34 1.16 -4.87
C LEU A 10 20.80 1.61 -4.73
N ASP A 11 21.05 2.78 -4.15
CA ASP A 11 22.41 3.32 -4.01
C ASP A 11 22.67 3.81 -2.59
N ILE A 12 22.70 2.84 -1.67
CA ILE A 12 22.99 3.10 -0.27
C ILE A 12 24.50 3.01 -0.08
N VAL A 13 25.14 4.17 0.16
CA VAL A 13 26.54 4.23 0.57
C VAL A 13 26.62 3.76 2.03
N HIS A 14 27.02 2.51 2.25
CA HIS A 14 27.30 1.99 3.59
C HIS A 14 28.60 2.63 4.13
N GLY A 15 28.49 3.84 4.66
CA GLY A 15 29.61 4.65 5.14
C GLY A 15 30.15 4.30 6.53
N SER A 16 29.60 3.29 7.22
CA SER A 16 30.10 2.87 8.53
C SER A 16 30.04 1.34 8.70
N PRO A 17 31.13 0.68 9.14
CA PRO A 17 31.17 -0.75 9.43
C PRO A 17 30.34 -1.18 10.67
N THR A 18 29.57 -0.26 11.28
CA THR A 18 28.80 -0.50 12.50
C THR A 18 27.28 -0.59 12.31
N LEU A 19 26.74 -0.27 11.12
CA LEU A 19 25.30 -0.41 10.82
C LEU A 19 25.09 -1.55 9.82
N ASN A 20 25.08 -2.77 10.34
CA ASN A 20 24.81 -3.98 9.54
C ASN A 20 23.31 -4.24 9.33
N THR A 21 22.42 -3.43 9.92
CA THR A 21 20.97 -3.64 9.81
C THR A 21 20.40 -2.93 8.59
N PHE A 22 19.71 -3.67 7.74
CA PHE A 22 18.99 -3.16 6.58
C PHE A 22 17.48 -3.19 6.85
N GLY A 23 16.89 -2.00 7.02
CA GLY A 23 15.47 -1.81 7.32
C GLY A 23 14.60 -1.90 6.07
N ILE A 24 13.63 -2.81 6.08
CA ILE A 24 12.64 -3.00 5.02
C ILE A 24 11.25 -2.78 5.63
N ALA A 25 10.39 -2.01 4.98
CA ALA A 25 9.00 -1.85 5.41
C ALA A 25 8.04 -2.33 4.33
N ASP A 26 7.07 -3.17 4.71
CA ASP A 26 5.90 -3.50 3.89
C ASP A 26 4.69 -2.72 4.40
N LEU A 27 4.16 -1.81 3.58
CA LEU A 27 3.05 -0.92 3.93
C LEU A 27 1.74 -1.44 3.33
N GLY A 28 0.84 -1.88 4.20
CA GLY A 28 -0.37 -2.62 3.83
C GLY A 28 -0.12 -4.13 3.70
N CYS A 29 0.54 -4.72 4.71
CA CYS A 29 1.01 -6.11 4.67
C CYS A 29 -0.12 -7.14 4.80
N SER A 30 -1.29 -6.75 5.32
CA SER A 30 -2.37 -7.65 5.74
C SER A 30 -1.83 -8.75 6.68
N VAL A 31 -2.18 -10.02 6.44
CA VAL A 31 -1.89 -11.14 7.34
C VAL A 31 -1.08 -12.28 6.70
N GLY A 32 -0.64 -12.11 5.45
CA GLY A 32 0.03 -13.16 4.67
C GLY A 32 -0.89 -14.01 3.79
N PRO A 33 -0.32 -14.88 2.92
CA PRO A 33 1.10 -15.17 2.74
C PRO A 33 1.84 -14.20 1.80
N ASN A 34 1.12 -13.32 1.09
CA ASN A 34 1.68 -12.48 0.03
C ASN A 34 2.83 -11.58 0.52
N THR A 35 2.69 -10.97 1.70
CA THR A 35 3.74 -10.14 2.31
C THR A 35 5.04 -10.93 2.51
N PHE A 36 4.98 -12.18 2.98
CA PHE A 36 6.18 -12.98 3.20
C PHE A 36 6.90 -13.34 1.90
N ILE A 37 6.14 -13.64 0.85
CA ILE A 37 6.69 -13.91 -0.49
C ILE A 37 7.37 -12.64 -1.03
N ALA A 38 6.72 -11.48 -0.89
CA ALA A 38 7.29 -10.21 -1.32
C ALA A 38 8.59 -9.87 -0.57
N MET A 39 8.61 -10.04 0.77
CA MET A 39 9.79 -9.78 1.58
C MET A 39 10.95 -10.73 1.25
N ASN A 40 10.68 -12.01 1.01
CA ASN A 40 11.70 -12.95 0.57
C ASN A 40 12.30 -12.54 -0.80
N ASN A 41 11.46 -12.18 -1.77
CA ASN A 41 11.93 -11.74 -3.08
C ASN A 41 12.81 -10.48 -3.00
N ILE A 42 12.45 -9.53 -2.13
CA ILE A 42 13.25 -8.32 -1.90
C ILE A 42 14.59 -8.68 -1.25
N ILE A 43 14.58 -9.52 -0.23
CA ILE A 43 15.80 -9.97 0.46
C ILE A 43 16.72 -10.71 -0.50
N GLU A 44 16.21 -11.63 -1.32
CA GLU A 44 17.01 -12.34 -2.32
C GLU A 44 17.65 -11.36 -3.33
N ALA A 45 16.91 -10.34 -3.76
CA ALA A 45 17.45 -9.30 -4.64
C ALA A 45 18.55 -8.46 -3.96
N LEU A 46 18.42 -8.18 -2.67
CA LEU A 46 19.42 -7.46 -1.87
C LEU A 46 20.67 -8.31 -1.62
N GLU A 47 20.51 -9.59 -1.27
CA GLU A 47 21.61 -10.55 -1.13
C GLU A 47 22.42 -10.68 -2.44
N HIS A 48 21.73 -10.67 -3.59
CA HIS A 48 22.38 -10.71 -4.89
C HIS A 48 23.19 -9.44 -5.20
N LYS A 49 22.70 -8.27 -4.78
CA LYS A 49 23.38 -6.98 -4.98
C LYS A 49 24.58 -6.79 -4.05
N TYR A 50 24.49 -7.28 -2.81
CA TYR A 50 25.52 -7.10 -1.77
C TYR A 50 26.15 -8.42 -1.30
N PRO A 51 26.71 -9.26 -2.21
CA PRO A 51 27.20 -10.60 -1.85
C PRO A 51 28.44 -10.56 -0.93
N ALA A 52 29.21 -9.45 -0.96
CA ALA A 52 30.41 -9.27 -0.15
C ALA A 52 30.13 -8.79 1.29
N GLN A 53 28.89 -8.44 1.62
CA GLN A 53 28.48 -7.96 2.94
C GLN A 53 27.80 -9.08 3.74
N GLY A 54 28.46 -10.24 3.89
CA GLY A 54 27.95 -11.45 4.55
C GLY A 54 27.51 -11.31 6.03
N HIS A 55 27.37 -10.07 6.53
CA HIS A 55 26.90 -9.71 7.86
C HIS A 55 25.61 -8.87 7.83
N LEU A 56 25.00 -8.62 6.66
CA LEU A 56 23.78 -7.82 6.58
C LEU A 56 22.63 -8.52 7.33
N GLN A 57 22.07 -7.82 8.31
CA GLN A 57 20.92 -8.27 9.09
C GLN A 57 19.68 -7.55 8.57
N PHE A 58 18.71 -8.29 8.06
CA PHE A 58 17.46 -7.70 7.60
C PHE A 58 16.50 -7.50 8.77
N GLN A 59 15.98 -6.28 8.91
CA GLN A 59 14.87 -5.97 9.81
C GLN A 59 13.66 -5.60 8.96
N VAL A 60 12.65 -6.46 8.96
CA VAL A 60 11.39 -6.25 8.25
C VAL A 60 10.34 -5.70 9.20
N PHE A 61 9.70 -4.60 8.80
CA PHE A 61 8.58 -3.98 9.46
C PHE A 61 7.31 -4.24 8.65
N PHE A 62 6.36 -4.95 9.25
CA PHE A 62 5.05 -5.22 8.68
C PHE A 62 4.08 -4.14 9.18
N ASN A 63 3.72 -3.20 8.32
CA ASN A 63 2.75 -2.16 8.62
C ASN A 63 1.38 -2.48 8.02
N ASP A 64 0.36 -2.25 8.82
CA ASP A 64 -1.02 -2.17 8.38
C ASP A 64 -1.82 -1.30 9.36
N CYS A 65 -3.11 -1.10 9.09
CA CYS A 65 -4.05 -0.46 9.99
C CYS A 65 -4.01 -1.08 11.39
N VAL A 66 -4.32 -0.28 12.41
CA VAL A 66 -4.38 -0.75 13.81
C VAL A 66 -5.36 -1.91 13.98
N SER A 67 -6.40 -1.97 13.14
CA SER A 67 -7.41 -3.02 13.10
C SER A 67 -6.98 -4.31 12.39
N ASN A 68 -5.78 -4.35 11.79
CA ASN A 68 -5.28 -5.55 11.15
C ASN A 68 -5.03 -6.67 12.17
N ASP A 69 -5.22 -7.92 11.74
CA ASP A 69 -4.98 -9.07 12.59
C ASP A 69 -3.50 -9.47 12.59
N PHE A 70 -2.69 -8.70 13.32
CA PHE A 70 -1.27 -8.99 13.50
C PHE A 70 -1.00 -10.32 14.20
N ASN A 71 -1.95 -10.88 14.96
CA ASN A 71 -1.78 -12.20 15.55
C ASN A 71 -1.72 -13.27 14.45
N THR A 72 -2.65 -13.22 13.50
CA THR A 72 -2.63 -14.11 12.34
C THR A 72 -1.38 -13.90 11.50
N LEU A 73 -0.92 -12.65 11.30
CA LEU A 73 0.37 -12.37 10.63
C LEU A 73 1.51 -13.11 11.34
N PHE A 74 1.65 -12.96 12.67
CA PHE A 74 2.75 -13.53 13.42
C PHE A 74 2.71 -15.06 13.52
N ILE A 75 1.51 -15.65 13.61
CA ILE A 75 1.33 -17.12 13.55
C ILE A 75 1.84 -17.67 12.22
N ASN A 76 1.63 -16.94 11.12
CA ASN A 76 1.98 -17.38 9.77
C ASN A 76 3.41 -16.98 9.34
N LEU A 77 4.21 -16.36 10.21
CA LEU A 77 5.59 -16.01 9.87
C LEU A 77 6.40 -17.25 9.47
N PRO A 78 7.15 -17.23 8.35
CA PRO A 78 7.98 -18.35 7.97
C PRO A 78 9.03 -18.66 9.06
N PRO A 79 9.19 -19.93 9.49
CA PRO A 79 10.14 -20.28 10.53
C PRO A 79 11.59 -20.12 10.08
N ASN A 80 11.88 -20.36 8.80
CA ASN A 80 13.23 -20.28 8.21
C ASN A 80 13.53 -18.91 7.57
N ARG A 81 12.85 -17.85 8.01
CA ARG A 81 13.06 -16.50 7.48
C ARG A 81 14.45 -15.98 7.81
N LYS A 82 15.04 -15.20 6.90
CA LYS A 82 16.37 -14.58 7.05
C LYS A 82 16.32 -13.16 7.62
N TYR A 83 15.26 -12.81 8.33
CA TYR A 83 15.01 -11.45 8.82
C TYR A 83 14.37 -11.44 10.21
N PHE A 84 14.68 -10.38 10.96
CA PHE A 84 13.93 -10.00 12.14
C PHE A 84 12.62 -9.34 11.73
N ALA A 85 11.54 -9.59 12.46
CA ALA A 85 10.20 -9.14 12.12
C ALA A 85 9.66 -8.25 13.24
N ALA A 86 9.02 -7.15 12.87
CA ALA A 86 8.26 -6.29 13.78
C ALA A 86 6.95 -5.85 13.12
N ALA A 87 5.90 -5.66 13.93
CA ALA A 87 4.66 -5.05 13.46
C ALA A 87 4.68 -3.54 13.73
N VAL A 88 4.09 -2.77 12.83
CA VAL A 88 3.94 -1.32 12.94
C VAL A 88 2.48 -0.94 12.69
N PRO A 89 1.64 -0.88 13.72
CA PRO A 89 0.23 -0.56 13.55
C PRO A 89 0.06 0.94 13.28
N GLY A 90 -0.66 1.30 12.22
CA GLY A 90 -0.96 2.70 11.89
C GLY A 90 -1.24 2.92 10.41
N SER A 91 -1.88 4.05 10.08
CA SER A 91 -2.11 4.43 8.69
C SER A 91 -0.79 4.82 8.02
N PHE A 92 -0.49 4.20 6.87
CA PHE A 92 0.65 4.61 6.04
C PHE A 92 0.49 6.00 5.41
N TYR A 93 -0.66 6.66 5.51
CA TYR A 93 -0.76 8.06 5.09
C TYR A 93 -0.04 9.02 6.05
N GLY A 94 0.29 8.56 7.26
CA GLY A 94 1.07 9.32 8.25
C GLY A 94 2.53 8.84 8.37
N ARG A 95 3.25 9.45 9.32
CA ARG A 95 4.57 8.99 9.76
C ARG A 95 4.43 7.71 10.59
N LEU A 96 5.26 6.72 10.27
CA LEU A 96 5.35 5.41 10.91
C LEU A 96 6.74 5.15 11.51
N PHE A 97 7.79 5.76 10.94
CA PHE A 97 9.18 5.48 11.29
C PHE A 97 9.94 6.75 11.66
N PRO A 98 11.06 6.63 12.42
CA PRO A 98 12.03 7.71 12.59
C PRO A 98 12.56 8.25 11.25
N LYS A 99 13.20 9.43 11.30
CA LYS A 99 13.77 10.05 10.10
C LYS A 99 14.94 9.22 9.60
N ALA A 100 15.01 8.98 8.28
CA ALA A 100 16.11 8.26 7.61
C ALA A 100 16.48 6.93 8.30
N SER A 101 15.48 6.09 8.60
CA SER A 101 15.67 4.79 9.26
C SER A 101 15.28 3.59 8.41
N ILE A 102 14.63 3.79 7.26
CA ILE A 102 14.20 2.70 6.38
C ILE A 102 14.99 2.75 5.06
N ASN A 103 15.52 1.60 4.65
CA ASN A 103 16.33 1.46 3.45
C ASN A 103 15.49 1.11 2.22
N PHE A 104 14.46 0.28 2.40
CA PHE A 104 13.57 -0.16 1.33
C PHE A 104 12.11 -0.13 1.79
N ILE A 105 11.24 0.48 0.98
CA ILE A 105 9.80 0.52 1.24
C ILE A 105 9.08 -0.22 0.11
N PHE A 106 8.22 -1.14 0.49
CA PHE A 106 7.35 -1.88 -0.41
C PHE A 106 5.90 -1.60 -0.06
N SER A 107 5.05 -1.51 -1.09
CA SER A 107 3.60 -1.53 -0.91
C SER A 107 2.96 -2.16 -2.13
N SER A 108 2.03 -3.08 -1.91
CA SER A 108 1.33 -3.77 -2.99
C SER A 108 -0.16 -3.85 -2.70
N SER A 109 -0.98 -3.38 -3.63
CA SER A 109 -2.44 -3.43 -3.53
C SER A 109 -2.98 -2.83 -2.23
N ALA A 110 -2.34 -1.77 -1.74
CA ALA A 110 -2.77 -1.04 -0.55
C ALA A 110 -3.13 0.43 -0.87
N LEU A 111 -2.36 1.08 -1.75
CA LEU A 111 -2.50 2.50 -2.05
C LEU A 111 -3.79 2.89 -2.78
N GLN A 112 -4.55 1.94 -3.33
CA GLN A 112 -5.88 2.24 -3.88
C GLN A 112 -6.94 2.53 -2.80
N TRP A 113 -6.66 2.20 -1.53
CA TRP A 113 -7.57 2.46 -0.41
C TRP A 113 -7.40 3.88 0.10
N LEU A 114 -8.41 4.72 -0.11
CA LEU A 114 -8.39 6.10 0.37
C LEU A 114 -8.38 6.18 1.91
N SER A 115 -7.81 7.26 2.44
CA SER A 115 -7.80 7.55 3.88
C SER A 115 -9.20 7.81 4.44
N LYS A 116 -10.08 8.35 3.59
CA LYS A 116 -11.48 8.67 3.91
C LYS A 116 -12.31 8.74 2.63
N LEU A 117 -13.63 8.68 2.79
CA LEU A 117 -14.57 8.94 1.71
C LEU A 117 -14.59 10.45 1.38
N PRO A 118 -14.56 10.87 0.10
CA PRO A 118 -14.67 12.29 -0.25
C PRO A 118 -16.01 12.85 0.26
N GLN A 119 -15.99 13.86 1.12
CA GLN A 119 -17.21 14.36 1.78
C GLN A 119 -18.31 14.80 0.79
N VAL A 120 -17.90 15.38 -0.34
CA VAL A 120 -18.80 15.88 -1.38
C VAL A 120 -19.62 14.77 -2.04
N VAL A 121 -19.21 13.50 -1.95
CA VAL A 121 -19.98 12.36 -2.48
C VAL A 121 -21.04 11.83 -1.51
N CYS A 122 -20.99 12.27 -0.25
CA CYS A 122 -21.93 11.90 0.81
C CYS A 122 -23.07 12.91 1.00
N ASP A 123 -22.93 14.11 0.44
CA ASP A 123 -23.96 15.14 0.54
C ASP A 123 -25.11 14.81 -0.41
N LEU A 124 -26.24 14.35 0.15
CA LEU A 124 -27.45 13.98 -0.61
C LEU A 124 -28.02 15.12 -1.45
N ASN A 125 -27.68 16.37 -1.14
CA ASN A 125 -28.12 17.54 -1.89
C ASN A 125 -27.12 17.98 -2.97
N SER A 126 -25.92 17.37 -2.99
CA SER A 126 -24.87 17.69 -3.96
C SER A 126 -25.11 16.95 -5.30
N PRO A 127 -24.88 17.60 -6.44
CA PRO A 127 -24.86 16.91 -7.74
C PRO A 127 -23.75 15.84 -7.82
N SER A 128 -22.75 15.90 -6.93
CA SER A 128 -21.70 14.90 -6.79
C SER A 128 -22.06 13.76 -5.82
N CYS A 129 -23.30 13.71 -5.31
CA CYS A 129 -23.76 12.58 -4.50
C CYS A 129 -23.67 11.29 -5.31
N ASN A 130 -22.99 10.26 -4.80
CA ASN A 130 -22.94 8.95 -5.47
C ASN A 130 -24.19 8.10 -5.15
N LYS A 131 -25.38 8.69 -5.32
CA LYS A 131 -26.64 8.07 -4.88
C LYS A 131 -26.89 6.74 -5.59
N GLY A 132 -27.21 5.71 -4.82
CA GLY A 132 -27.53 4.37 -5.32
C GLY A 132 -26.34 3.63 -5.93
N ARG A 133 -25.10 4.07 -5.65
CA ARG A 133 -23.88 3.47 -6.19
C ARG A 133 -22.81 3.33 -5.12
N MET A 134 -22.02 2.26 -5.18
CA MET A 134 -20.87 2.04 -4.31
C MET A 134 -19.57 2.62 -4.88
N LEU A 135 -19.44 2.66 -6.20
CA LEU A 135 -18.20 3.03 -6.90
C LEU A 135 -18.44 4.14 -7.92
N TYR A 136 -17.35 4.84 -8.28
CA TYR A 136 -17.38 5.94 -9.24
C TYR A 136 -17.36 5.48 -10.72
N ALA A 137 -17.39 4.17 -10.98
CA ALA A 137 -17.25 3.59 -12.31
C ALA A 137 -18.28 4.13 -13.31
N ASN A 138 -19.55 4.11 -12.92
CA ASN A 138 -20.69 4.59 -13.71
C ASN A 138 -21.32 5.84 -13.07
N ALA A 139 -20.52 6.60 -12.32
CA ALA A 139 -20.96 7.80 -11.64
C ALA A 139 -20.75 9.06 -12.51
N PRO A 140 -21.44 10.17 -12.20
CA PRO A 140 -21.14 11.47 -12.79
C PRO A 140 -19.66 11.83 -12.68
N LYS A 141 -19.18 12.66 -13.61
CA LYS A 141 -17.76 13.05 -13.70
C LYS A 141 -17.26 13.65 -12.38
N GLU A 142 -18.11 14.44 -11.74
CA GLU A 142 -17.88 15.13 -10.48
C GLU A 142 -17.57 14.16 -9.33
N VAL A 143 -18.20 12.98 -9.32
CA VAL A 143 -17.90 11.91 -8.36
C VAL A 143 -16.47 11.41 -8.58
N GLY A 144 -16.12 11.09 -9.82
CA GLY A 144 -14.78 10.64 -10.18
C GLY A 144 -13.70 11.67 -9.84
N GLU A 145 -13.98 12.96 -10.07
CA GLU A 145 -13.10 14.07 -9.71
C GLU A 145 -12.90 14.18 -8.19
N ALA A 146 -13.96 13.99 -7.40
CA ALA A 146 -13.88 13.99 -5.94
C ALA A 146 -13.01 12.84 -5.40
N TYR A 147 -13.17 11.61 -5.93
CA TYR A 147 -12.29 10.49 -5.59
C TYR A 147 -10.84 10.75 -6.02
N SER A 148 -10.64 11.33 -7.21
CA SER A 148 -9.31 11.66 -7.71
C SER A 148 -8.62 12.72 -6.85
N ALA A 149 -9.35 13.73 -6.38
CA ALA A 149 -8.83 14.77 -5.50
C ALA A 149 -8.42 14.19 -4.14
N GLN A 150 -9.24 13.30 -3.56
CA GLN A 150 -8.88 12.63 -2.31
C GLN A 150 -7.65 11.74 -2.47
N TYR A 151 -7.56 10.98 -3.58
CA TYR A 151 -6.38 10.17 -3.88
C TYR A 151 -5.10 11.02 -4.01
N ALA A 152 -5.20 12.19 -4.64
CA ALA A 152 -4.06 13.10 -4.76
C ALA A 152 -3.59 13.62 -3.40
N GLU A 153 -4.52 14.04 -2.52
CA GLU A 153 -4.21 14.46 -1.14
C GLU A 153 -3.57 13.33 -0.33
N ASP A 154 -4.09 12.11 -0.48
CA ASP A 154 -3.60 10.92 0.19
C ASP A 154 -2.19 10.54 -0.28
N MET A 155 -1.94 10.57 -1.59
CA MET A 155 -0.61 10.29 -2.17
C MET A 155 0.42 11.36 -1.79
N GLU A 156 0.03 12.63 -1.72
CA GLU A 156 0.91 13.70 -1.25
C GLU A 156 1.37 13.43 0.20
N LYS A 157 0.43 13.10 1.10
CA LYS A 157 0.75 12.75 2.49
C LYS A 157 1.61 11.49 2.59
N PHE A 158 1.26 10.44 1.84
CA PHE A 158 2.04 9.22 1.76
C PHE A 158 3.48 9.52 1.37
N LEU A 159 3.69 10.15 0.21
CA LEU A 159 5.02 10.45 -0.31
C LEU A 159 5.80 11.40 0.63
N GLY A 160 5.14 12.40 1.21
CA GLY A 160 5.73 13.33 2.17
C GLY A 160 6.20 12.65 3.46
N ALA A 161 5.47 11.63 3.94
CA ALA A 161 5.90 10.82 5.08
C ALA A 161 7.07 9.90 4.70
N ARG A 162 6.97 9.19 3.56
CA ARG A 162 8.03 8.27 3.09
C ARG A 162 9.35 9.00 2.82
N ALA A 163 9.30 10.20 2.26
CA ALA A 163 10.49 11.01 1.99
C ALA A 163 11.28 11.37 3.26
N GLN A 164 10.63 11.43 4.42
CA GLN A 164 11.30 11.69 5.69
C GLN A 164 11.91 10.41 6.30
N GLU A 165 11.30 9.27 6.04
CA GLU A 165 11.64 7.98 6.66
C GLU A 165 12.70 7.21 5.89
N LEU A 166 12.71 7.38 4.56
CA LEU A 166 13.64 6.73 3.66
C LEU A 166 15.04 7.35 3.83
N VAL A 167 16.07 6.50 3.89
CA VAL A 167 17.46 6.94 3.84
C VAL A 167 17.80 7.55 2.48
N SER A 168 18.84 8.38 2.45
CA SER A 168 19.42 8.81 1.17
C SER A 168 19.88 7.60 0.36
N GLY A 169 19.49 7.52 -0.91
CA GLY A 169 19.78 6.38 -1.79
C GLY A 169 18.92 5.14 -1.54
N GLY A 170 17.97 5.19 -0.60
CA GLY A 170 16.96 4.14 -0.40
C GLY A 170 15.98 4.05 -1.56
N LEU A 171 15.25 2.94 -1.62
CA LEU A 171 14.32 2.65 -2.72
C LEU A 171 12.90 2.41 -2.22
N MET A 172 11.91 2.80 -3.04
CA MET A 172 10.51 2.49 -2.82
C MET A 172 9.94 1.77 -4.04
N ALA A 173 9.30 0.62 -3.84
CA ALA A 173 8.63 -0.15 -4.87
C ALA A 173 7.12 -0.22 -4.60
N LEU A 174 6.32 0.32 -5.52
CA LEU A 174 4.88 0.47 -5.38
C LEU A 174 4.15 -0.33 -6.47
N LEU A 175 3.31 -1.28 -6.08
CA LEU A 175 2.43 -2.03 -6.98
C LEU A 175 0.99 -1.59 -6.70
N ILE A 176 0.48 -0.71 -7.56
CA ILE A 176 -0.82 -0.07 -7.38
C ILE A 176 -1.77 -0.54 -8.48
N PRO A 177 -2.96 -1.05 -8.14
CA PRO A 177 -4.03 -1.27 -9.11
C PRO A 177 -4.36 0.05 -9.81
N GLY A 178 -4.15 0.09 -11.12
CA GLY A 178 -4.41 1.26 -11.95
C GLY A 178 -5.49 0.98 -13.00
N ARG A 179 -5.81 2.03 -13.76
CA ARG A 179 -6.57 1.94 -15.00
C ARG A 179 -5.66 2.22 -16.19
N VAL A 180 -6.03 1.66 -17.35
CA VAL A 180 -5.33 1.97 -18.61
C VAL A 180 -5.50 3.46 -18.92
N ASN A 181 -4.45 4.08 -19.44
CA ASN A 181 -4.53 5.49 -19.81
C ASN A 181 -5.56 5.70 -20.94
N GLY A 182 -6.35 6.77 -20.87
CA GLY A 182 -7.38 7.08 -21.86
C GLY A 182 -8.69 6.30 -21.73
N THR A 183 -8.82 5.37 -20.76
CA THR A 183 -10.09 4.68 -20.52
C THR A 183 -10.96 5.39 -19.49
N LEU A 184 -12.28 5.33 -19.70
CA LEU A 184 -13.25 5.82 -18.74
C LEU A 184 -13.25 4.92 -17.48
N PRO A 185 -13.55 5.45 -16.28
CA PRO A 185 -13.72 4.63 -15.08
C PRO A 185 -14.65 3.43 -15.30
N ALA A 186 -15.74 3.60 -16.05
CA ALA A 186 -16.70 2.54 -16.39
C ALA A 186 -16.07 1.35 -17.14
N GLN A 187 -15.01 1.59 -17.91
CA GLN A 187 -14.43 0.60 -18.84
C GLN A 187 -13.31 -0.22 -18.22
N SER A 188 -12.68 0.28 -17.16
CA SER A 188 -11.41 -0.29 -16.65
C SER A 188 -11.31 -0.31 -15.13
N SER A 189 -12.31 0.20 -14.41
CA SER A 189 -12.34 0.08 -12.95
C SER A 189 -12.81 -1.31 -12.52
N LEU A 190 -12.73 -1.57 -11.21
CA LEU A 190 -13.34 -2.74 -10.60
C LEU A 190 -14.88 -2.67 -10.57
N GLY A 191 -15.50 -1.56 -11.02
CA GLY A 191 -16.95 -1.33 -10.98
C GLY A 191 -17.80 -2.52 -11.41
N PRO A 192 -17.59 -3.12 -12.59
CA PRO A 192 -18.34 -4.30 -13.03
C PRO A 192 -18.28 -5.50 -12.07
N ARG A 193 -17.18 -5.66 -11.31
CA ARG A 193 -17.06 -6.75 -10.33
C ARG A 193 -17.90 -6.52 -9.08
N PHE A 194 -18.23 -5.26 -8.78
CA PHE A 194 -19.02 -4.88 -7.61
C PHE A 194 -20.50 -4.63 -7.93
N GLN A 195 -20.90 -4.63 -9.21
CA GLN A 195 -22.30 -4.47 -9.62
C GLN A 195 -23.26 -5.47 -8.95
N PRO A 196 -22.94 -6.78 -8.82
CA PRO A 196 -23.82 -7.71 -8.12
C PRO A 196 -24.01 -7.34 -6.63
N LEU A 197 -22.94 -6.92 -5.96
CA LEU A 197 -23.01 -6.47 -4.56
C LEU A 197 -23.85 -5.21 -4.42
N GLU A 198 -23.67 -4.24 -5.31
CA GLU A 198 -24.47 -3.02 -5.36
C GLU A 198 -25.97 -3.33 -5.54
N SER A 199 -26.30 -4.26 -6.45
CA SER A 199 -27.69 -4.72 -6.64
C SER A 199 -28.26 -5.35 -5.37
N CYS A 200 -27.52 -6.25 -4.72
CA CYS A 200 -27.98 -6.88 -3.47
C CYS A 200 -28.24 -5.84 -2.38
N LEU A 201 -27.39 -4.82 -2.24
CA LEU A 201 -27.60 -3.75 -1.26
C LEU A 201 -28.85 -2.92 -1.57
N VAL A 202 -29.10 -2.62 -2.85
CA VAL A 202 -30.32 -1.92 -3.27
C VAL A 202 -31.56 -2.76 -2.96
N ASP A 203 -31.54 -4.05 -3.28
CA ASP A 203 -32.65 -4.97 -2.99
C ASP A 203 -32.96 -5.03 -1.49
N MET A 204 -31.94 -5.13 -0.63
CA MET A 204 -32.10 -5.09 0.82
C MET A 204 -32.74 -3.79 1.34
N THR A 205 -32.45 -2.65 0.72
CA THR A 205 -33.09 -1.37 1.10
C THR A 205 -34.55 -1.29 0.63
N ASN A 206 -34.92 -1.99 -0.43
CA ASN A 206 -36.28 -2.01 -0.96
C ASN A 206 -37.20 -2.95 -0.18
N GLU A 207 -36.67 -4.07 0.34
CA GLU A 207 -37.42 -5.01 1.18
C GLU A 207 -37.88 -4.40 2.52
N GLN A 208 -37.15 -3.44 3.08
CA GLN A 208 -37.55 -2.74 4.31
C GLN A 208 -38.67 -1.71 4.12
N ASN A 209 -39.00 -1.37 2.86
CA ASN A 209 -40.01 -0.38 2.50
C ASN A 209 -41.32 -1.02 1.98
N GLN A 210 -41.46 -2.34 2.10
CA GLN A 210 -42.70 -3.10 1.86
C GLN A 210 -43.31 -3.56 3.18
#